data_AF-A0A1F5G9Z4-F1
#
_entry.id   AF-A0A1F5G9Z4-F1
#
_cell.length_a   1.000
_cell.length_b   1.000
_cell.length_c   1.000
_cell.angle_alpha   90.00
_cell.angle_beta   90.00
_cell.angle_gamma   90.00
#
_symmetry.space_group_name_H-M   'P 1'
#
loop_
_entity.id
_entity.type
_entity.pdbx_description
1 polymer ?
#
loop_
_entity_poly.entity_id
_entity_poly.type
_entity_poly.pdbx_seq_one_letter_code
_entity_poly.pdbx_strand_id
1 'polypeptide(L)'
;MKGHPFDKLRVTLSTSKGQKSKVNYQLLTTNYELNLIKQISRLEELVADIAVSFAVHQLTSYAIDLADSFHKFYENCPVLTEKADLRSARLALCRATQIALANTLRLLGVSAPEKM
;
A
#
# COMPACT_ATOMS: atom_id res chain seq x y z
N MET A 1 35.86 -2.68 8.40
CA MET A 1 34.55 -3.32 8.68
C MET A 1 33.46 -2.39 8.18
N LYS A 2 32.91 -2.66 6.98
CA LYS A 2 31.98 -1.76 6.28
C LYS A 2 30.57 -1.92 6.88
N GLY A 3 30.06 -0.86 7.49
CA GLY A 3 28.67 -0.77 7.93
C GLY A 3 27.73 -0.88 6.73
N HIS A 4 26.81 -1.83 6.78
CA HIS A 4 25.80 -2.03 5.74
C HIS A 4 24.93 -0.77 5.59
N PRO A 5 24.61 -0.35 4.35
CA PRO A 5 23.75 0.81 4.06
C PRO A 5 22.30 0.66 4.56
N PHE A 6 21.93 -0.51 5.10
CA PHE A 6 20.57 -0.86 5.52
C PHE A 6 20.18 -0.39 6.93
N ASP A 7 21.15 0.00 7.77
CA ASP A 7 20.85 0.45 9.15
C ASP A 7 20.24 1.85 9.19
N LYS A 8 20.44 2.65 8.14
CA LYS A 8 19.94 4.05 8.06
C LYS A 8 18.51 4.19 7.54
N LEU A 9 17.91 3.14 6.98
CA LEU A 9 16.56 3.20 6.43
C LEU A 9 15.46 2.85 7.44
N ARG A 10 15.82 2.41 8.65
CA ARG A 10 14.86 2.11 9.73
C ARG A 10 14.39 3.37 10.49
N VAL A 11 15.03 4.53 10.23
CA VAL A 11 14.83 5.78 11.00
C VAL A 11 13.96 6.83 10.28
N THR A 12 13.71 6.74 8.98
CA THR A 12 12.95 7.78 8.24
C THR A 12 11.42 7.65 8.27
N LEU A 13 10.86 6.69 9.01
CA LEU A 13 9.43 6.75 9.39
C LEU A 13 9.18 7.61 10.64
N SER A 14 10.23 8.18 11.23
CA SER A 14 10.11 9.18 12.30
C SER A 14 10.22 10.59 11.70
N THR A 15 9.07 11.14 11.25
CA THR A 15 8.65 12.56 11.31
C THR A 15 7.75 12.90 10.12
N SER A 16 6.48 12.50 10.20
CA SER A 16 5.40 13.37 9.73
C SER A 16 4.29 13.29 10.76
N LYS A 17 4.14 14.38 11.51
CA LYS A 17 3.01 14.65 12.40
C LYS A 17 1.72 14.64 11.55
N GLY A 18 1.17 13.46 11.30
CA GLY A 18 -0.14 13.28 10.71
C GLY A 18 -1.12 13.00 11.84
N GLN A 19 -1.90 14.01 12.18
CA GLN A 19 -3.03 13.98 13.10
C GLN A 19 -3.72 12.60 13.09
N LYS A 20 -3.82 11.94 14.25
CA LYS A 20 -4.72 10.78 14.44
C LYS A 20 -6.16 11.29 14.37
N SER A 21 -6.58 11.77 13.20
CA SER A 21 -7.98 11.97 12.90
C SER A 21 -8.62 10.59 13.02
N LYS A 22 -9.68 10.48 13.81
CA LYS A 22 -10.44 9.26 14.02
C LYS A 22 -11.13 8.92 12.69
N VAL A 23 -10.41 8.27 11.78
CA VAL A 23 -10.91 7.93 10.45
C VAL A 23 -11.98 6.87 10.61
N ASN A 24 -13.18 7.11 10.09
CA ASN A 24 -14.26 6.15 10.15
C ASN A 24 -14.19 5.20 8.94
N TYR A 25 -13.56 4.04 9.15
CA TYR A 25 -13.40 3.01 8.12
C TYR A 25 -14.70 2.29 7.74
N GLN A 26 -15.78 2.42 8.55
CA GLN A 26 -17.09 1.82 8.24
C GLN A 26 -17.75 2.43 7.01
N LEU A 27 -17.25 3.59 6.54
CA LEU A 27 -17.75 4.28 5.36
C LEU A 27 -17.26 3.67 4.04
N LEU A 28 -16.27 2.77 4.08
CA LEU A 28 -15.73 2.06 2.91
C LEU A 28 -16.63 0.87 2.58
N THR A 29 -17.71 1.13 1.84
CA THR A 29 -18.74 0.12 1.52
C THR A 29 -18.69 -0.38 0.09
N THR A 30 -17.89 0.25 -0.77
CA THR A 30 -17.87 -0.07 -2.20
C THR A 30 -17.09 -1.37 -2.45
N ASN A 31 -17.56 -2.18 -3.40
CA ASN A 31 -16.85 -3.40 -3.80
C ASN A 31 -15.40 -3.13 -4.24
N TYR A 32 -15.14 -1.98 -4.88
CA TYR A 32 -13.79 -1.57 -5.28
C TYR A 32 -12.88 -1.29 -4.08
N GLU A 33 -13.40 -0.62 -3.04
CA GLU A 33 -12.68 -0.35 -1.79
C GLU A 33 -12.35 -1.66 -1.06
N LEU A 34 -13.34 -2.54 -0.92
CA LEU A 34 -13.16 -3.84 -0.27
C LEU A 34 -12.19 -4.74 -1.05
N ASN A 35 -12.24 -4.73 -2.38
CA ASN A 35 -11.30 -5.48 -3.19
C ASN A 35 -9.86 -4.97 -3.01
N LEU A 36 -9.67 -3.66 -2.99
CA LEU A 36 -8.36 -3.06 -2.75
C LEU A 36 -7.82 -3.40 -1.36
N ILE A 37 -8.66 -3.37 -0.32
CA ILE A 37 -8.28 -3.79 1.05
C ILE A 37 -7.82 -5.25 1.05
N LYS A 38 -8.59 -6.15 0.42
CA LYS A 38 -8.22 -7.57 0.32
C LYS A 38 -6.88 -7.77 -0.40
N GLN A 39 -6.64 -7.03 -1.49
CA GLN A 39 -5.36 -7.09 -2.18
C GLN A 39 -4.21 -6.61 -1.29
N ILE A 40 -4.39 -5.54 -0.51
CA ILE A 40 -3.35 -5.07 0.43
C ILE A 40 -3.04 -6.14 1.47
N SER A 41 -4.07 -6.77 2.06
CA SER A 41 -3.88 -7.83 3.07
C SER A 41 -3.19 -9.08 2.52
N ARG A 42 -3.40 -9.41 1.24
CA ARG A 42 -2.75 -10.56 0.58
C ARG A 42 -1.22 -10.48 0.55
N LEU A 43 -0.64 -9.29 0.68
CA LEU A 43 0.83 -9.14 0.68
C LEU A 43 1.50 -9.97 1.79
N GLU A 44 0.90 -10.02 2.98
CA GLU A 44 1.50 -10.73 4.12
C GLU A 44 1.58 -12.24 3.87
N GLU A 45 0.48 -12.84 3.41
CA GLU A 45 0.40 -14.25 3.04
C GLU A 45 1.36 -14.56 1.89
N LEU A 46 1.36 -13.71 0.85
CA LEU A 46 2.23 -13.87 -0.31
C LEU A 46 3.71 -13.86 0.07
N VAL A 47 4.13 -12.96 0.97
CA VAL A 47 5.52 -12.89 1.42
C VAL A 47 5.91 -14.14 2.19
N ALA A 48 5.02 -14.67 3.03
CA ALA A 48 5.26 -15.93 3.75
C ALA A 48 5.42 -17.12 2.77
N ASP A 49 4.57 -17.22 1.76
CA ASP A 49 4.63 -18.28 0.75
C ASP A 49 5.90 -18.19 -0.11
N ILE A 50 6.29 -16.98 -0.51
CA ILE A 50 7.50 -16.76 -1.34
C ILE A 50 8.77 -17.06 -0.55
N ALA A 51 8.77 -16.80 0.76
CA ALA A 51 9.91 -17.14 1.62
C ALA A 51 10.20 -18.66 1.65
N VAL A 52 9.18 -19.50 1.43
CA VAL A 52 9.33 -20.97 1.39
C VAL A 52 9.54 -21.48 -0.04
N SER A 53 8.77 -20.95 -1.00
CA SER A 53 8.75 -21.45 -2.39
C SER A 53 9.81 -20.85 -3.30
N PHE A 54 10.48 -19.77 -2.88
CA PHE A 54 11.42 -18.98 -3.69
C PHE A 54 10.82 -18.45 -5.01
N ALA A 55 9.49 -18.38 -5.09
CA ALA A 55 8.75 -17.96 -6.28
C ALA A 55 8.65 -16.43 -6.40
N VAL A 56 9.78 -15.74 -6.55
CA VAL A 56 9.87 -14.26 -6.55
C VAL A 56 9.00 -13.58 -7.62
N HIS A 57 8.77 -14.24 -8.76
CA HIS A 57 7.89 -13.75 -9.83
C HIS A 57 6.46 -13.46 -9.36
N GLN A 58 6.02 -14.08 -8.26
CA GLN A 58 4.69 -13.79 -7.71
C GLN A 58 4.59 -12.38 -7.11
N LEU A 59 5.70 -11.81 -6.60
CA LEU A 59 5.72 -10.41 -6.14
C LEU A 59 5.50 -9.43 -7.31
N THR A 60 6.07 -9.73 -8.48
CA THR A 60 5.86 -8.88 -9.67
C THR A 60 4.41 -8.93 -10.15
N SER A 61 3.81 -10.12 -10.18
CA SER A 61 2.39 -10.26 -10.53
C SER A 61 1.50 -9.53 -9.53
N TYR A 62 1.77 -9.67 -8.23
CA TYR A 62 1.06 -8.96 -7.19
C TYR A 62 1.15 -7.43 -7.33
N ALA A 63 2.33 -6.89 -7.66
CA ALA A 63 2.48 -5.45 -7.85
C ALA A 63 1.61 -4.91 -8.99
N ILE A 64 1.50 -5.68 -10.09
CA ILE A 64 0.64 -5.34 -11.23
C ILE A 64 -0.84 -5.43 -10.82
N ASP A 65 -1.26 -6.53 -10.20
CA ASP A 65 -2.64 -6.73 -9.74
C ASP A 65 -3.09 -5.66 -8.74
N LEU A 66 -2.18 -5.24 -7.84
CA LEU A 66 -2.43 -4.17 -6.87
C LEU A 66 -2.59 -2.82 -7.57
N ALA A 67 -1.75 -2.51 -8.56
CA ALA A 67 -1.83 -1.28 -9.35
C ALA A 67 -3.15 -1.22 -10.14
N ASP A 68 -3.56 -2.33 -10.77
CA ASP A 68 -4.84 -2.42 -11.49
C ASP A 68 -6.03 -2.24 -10.56
N SER A 69 -5.98 -2.86 -9.37
CA SER A 69 -7.04 -2.71 -8.36
C SER A 69 -7.12 -1.27 -7.84
N PHE A 70 -5.97 -0.61 -7.67
CA PHE A 70 -5.90 0.80 -7.30
C PHE A 70 -6.46 1.71 -8.39
N HIS A 71 -6.12 1.46 -9.66
CA HIS A 71 -6.64 2.23 -10.78
C HIS A 71 -8.16 2.16 -10.86
N LYS A 72 -8.73 0.94 -10.77
CA LYS A 72 -10.19 0.74 -10.72
C LYS A 72 -10.84 1.46 -9.55
N PHE A 73 -10.22 1.42 -8.37
CA PHE A 73 -10.70 2.18 -7.21
C PHE A 73 -10.68 3.70 -7.49
N TYR A 74 -9.59 4.23 -8.04
CA TYR A 74 -9.45 5.67 -8.30
C TYR A 74 -10.46 6.18 -9.34
N GLU A 75 -10.75 5.39 -10.38
CA GLU A 75 -11.75 5.73 -11.40
C GLU A 75 -13.19 5.70 -10.86
N ASN A 76 -13.52 4.69 -10.03
CA ASN A 76 -14.90 4.46 -9.59
C ASN A 76 -15.25 5.15 -8.26
N CYS A 77 -14.26 5.60 -7.48
CA CYS A 77 -14.46 6.18 -6.15
C CYS A 77 -13.75 7.54 -6.06
N PRO A 78 -14.45 8.66 -6.39
CA PRO A 78 -13.85 9.98 -6.34
C PRO A 78 -13.40 10.32 -4.91
N VAL A 79 -12.11 10.59 -4.71
CA VAL A 79 -11.54 10.81 -3.37
C VAL A 79 -11.69 12.26 -2.91
N LEU A 80 -11.57 13.21 -3.83
CA LEU A 80 -11.47 14.64 -3.52
C LEU A 80 -12.83 15.35 -3.37
N THR A 81 -13.86 14.82 -4.02
CA THR A 81 -15.19 15.46 -4.14
C THR A 81 -16.16 15.06 -3.02
N GLU A 82 -15.76 14.13 -2.15
CA GLU A 82 -16.63 13.54 -1.13
C GLU A 82 -16.64 14.30 0.19
N LYS A 83 -17.61 13.96 1.05
CA LYS A 83 -17.69 14.44 2.44
C LYS A 83 -16.38 14.18 3.19
N ALA A 84 -16.03 15.08 4.10
CA ALA A 84 -14.74 15.07 4.82
C ALA A 84 -14.38 13.72 5.47
N ASP A 85 -15.37 13.02 6.06
CA ASP A 85 -15.14 11.72 6.71
C ASP A 85 -14.82 10.60 5.70
N LEU A 86 -15.59 10.51 4.60
CA LEU A 86 -15.38 9.52 3.55
C LEU A 86 -14.10 9.81 2.76
N ARG A 87 -13.81 11.09 2.50
CA ARG A 87 -12.54 11.53 1.92
C ARG A 87 -11.35 11.11 2.78
N SER A 88 -11.44 11.28 4.10
CA SER A 88 -10.39 10.86 5.03
C SER A 88 -10.17 9.35 5.01
N ALA A 89 -11.25 8.56 4.92
CA ALA A 89 -11.19 7.11 4.80
C ALA A 89 -10.55 6.67 3.47
N ARG A 90 -10.97 7.25 2.34
CA ARG A 90 -10.39 6.98 1.01
C ARG A 90 -8.92 7.39 0.91
N LEU A 91 -8.54 8.53 1.50
CA LEU A 91 -7.13 8.95 1.57
C LEU A 91 -6.27 7.98 2.41
N ALA A 92 -6.82 7.47 3.52
CA ALA A 92 -6.14 6.44 4.30
C ALA A 92 -5.94 5.16 3.48
N LEU A 93 -6.93 4.77 2.67
CA LEU A 93 -6.82 3.63 1.76
C LEU A 93 -5.74 3.87 0.68
N CYS A 94 -5.71 5.04 0.05
CA CYS A 94 -4.63 5.39 -0.90
C CYS A 94 -3.24 5.26 -0.25
N ARG A 95 -3.09 5.76 0.97
CA ARG A 95 -1.82 5.68 1.71
C ARG A 95 -1.45 4.24 2.04
N ALA A 96 -2.42 3.40 2.41
CA ALA A 96 -2.18 1.98 2.64
C ALA A 96 -1.70 1.27 1.36
N THR A 97 -2.31 1.55 0.21
CA THR A 97 -1.86 1.03 -1.10
C THR A 97 -0.44 1.48 -1.41
N GLN A 98 -0.12 2.75 -1.20
CA GLN A 98 1.24 3.27 -1.42
C GLN A 98 2.28 2.52 -0.58
N ILE A 99 1.97 2.26 0.69
CA ILE A 99 2.86 1.51 1.59
C ILE A 99 3.03 0.06 1.11
N ALA A 100 1.94 -0.61 0.72
CA ALA A 100 1.98 -1.99 0.22
C ALA A 100 2.81 -2.10 -1.07
N LEU A 101 2.61 -1.18 -2.02
CA LEU A 101 3.36 -1.14 -3.26
C LEU A 101 4.84 -0.84 -3.01
N ALA A 102 5.16 0.15 -2.17
CA ALA A 102 6.53 0.48 -1.81
C ALA A 102 7.25 -0.68 -1.11
N ASN A 103 6.55 -1.44 -0.25
CA ASN A 103 7.08 -2.65 0.36
C ASN A 103 7.36 -3.73 -0.68
N THR A 104 6.43 -3.95 -1.60
CA THR A 104 6.56 -4.94 -2.70
C THR A 104 7.76 -4.61 -3.59
N LEU A 105 7.89 -3.36 -4.03
CA LEU A 105 9.01 -2.91 -4.87
C LEU A 105 10.34 -3.02 -4.12
N ARG A 106 10.36 -2.68 -2.82
CA ARG A 106 11.55 -2.86 -1.99
C ARG A 106 11.96 -4.32 -1.86
N LEU A 107 11.01 -5.25 -1.74
CA LEU A 107 11.28 -6.70 -1.72
C LEU A 107 11.84 -7.20 -3.05
N LEU A 108 11.41 -6.62 -4.17
CA LEU A 108 11.94 -6.88 -5.50
C LEU A 108 13.32 -6.23 -5.76
N GLY A 109 13.82 -5.42 -4.82
CA GLY A 109 15.10 -4.70 -4.97
C GLY A 109 15.03 -3.49 -5.91
N VAL A 110 13.82 -3.02 -6.24
CA VAL A 110 13.60 -1.85 -7.11
C VAL A 110 13.23 -0.63 -6.26
N SER A 111 13.77 0.54 -6.62
CA SER A 111 13.39 1.79 -5.97
C SER A 111 11.94 2.13 -6.32
N ALA A 112 11.12 2.37 -5.31
CA ALA A 112 9.77 2.89 -5.52
C ALA A 112 9.85 4.34 -6.06
N PRO A 113 8.98 4.73 -7.00
CA PRO A 113 8.95 6.09 -7.53
C PRO A 113 8.55 7.10 -6.44
N GLU A 114 9.15 8.28 -6.45
CA GLU A 114 8.86 9.35 -5.47
C GLU A 114 7.48 10.00 -5.69
N LYS A 115 6.85 9.79 -6.85
CA LYS A 115 5.50 10.27 -7.18
C LYS A 115 4.68 9.11 -7.72
N MET A 116 3.51 8.91 -7.11
CA MET A 116 2.41 8.07 -7.61
C MET A 116 1.23 8.98 -7.94
#